data_AF-B1T7Z7-F1
#
_entry.id   AF-B1T7Z7-F1
#
_cell.length_a   1.000
_cell.length_b   1.000
_cell.length_c   1.000
_cell.angle_alpha   90.00
_cell.angle_beta   90.00
_cell.angle_gamma   90.00
#
_symmetry.space_group_name_H-M   'P 1'
#
loop_
_entity.id
_entity.type
_entity.pdbx_description
1 polymer ?
#
loop_
_entity_poly.entity_id
_entity_poly.type
_entity_poly.pdbx_seq_one_letter_code
_entity_poly.pdbx_strand_id
1 'polypeptide(L)' 'MELDWAEGQFFESSGLYLMCATHGAIYAPDTGKCVGGPCRGGRLRPVEVDERDMPDGRAVFWLPDADLRPAASTPPATTD' A
#
# COMPACT_ATOMS: atom_id res chain seq x y z
N MET A 1 1.85 4.71 9.07
CA MET A 1 0.76 3.91 9.68
C MET A 1 0.44 2.82 8.67
N GLU A 2 0.51 1.58 9.10
CA GLU A 2 0.29 0.41 8.24
C GLU A 2 -1.20 0.04 8.21
N LEU A 3 -1.60 -0.65 7.15
CA LEU A 3 -3.00 -1.01 6.91
C LEU A 3 -3.30 -2.44 7.34
N ASP A 4 -2.33 -3.35 7.24
CA ASP A 4 -2.50 -4.76 7.57
C ASP A 4 -2.66 -5.00 9.08
N TRP A 5 -3.76 -5.67 9.44
CA TRP A 5 -4.05 -6.05 10.84
C TRP A 5 -3.47 -7.42 11.20
N ALA A 6 -3.06 -8.18 10.19
CA ALA A 6 -2.18 -9.33 10.23
C ALA A 6 -1.37 -9.34 8.93
N GLU A 7 -0.14 -9.86 8.91
CA GLU A 7 0.74 -9.80 7.74
C GLU A 7 0.02 -10.26 6.46
N GLY A 8 0.00 -9.38 5.45
CA GLY A 8 -0.66 -9.63 4.17
C GLY A 8 -2.21 -9.54 4.18
N GLN A 9 -2.83 -9.25 5.33
CA GLN A 9 -4.29 -9.11 5.48
C GLN A 9 -4.68 -7.63 5.54
N PHE A 10 -4.94 -7.07 4.36
CA PHE A 10 -5.32 -5.65 4.21
C PHE A 10 -6.82 -5.42 4.16
N PHE A 11 -7.59 -6.45 3.81
CA PHE A 11 -9.04 -6.34 3.69
C PHE A 11 -9.71 -6.67 5.03
N GLU A 12 -10.85 -6.03 5.28
CA GLU A 12 -11.76 -6.50 6.33
C GLU A 12 -12.43 -7.82 5.93
N SER A 13 -13.14 -8.44 6.87
CA SER A 13 -13.73 -9.79 6.77
C SER A 13 -14.53 -10.11 5.50
N SER A 14 -15.19 -9.14 4.86
CA SER A 14 -15.95 -9.35 3.63
C SER A 14 -15.09 -9.38 2.38
N GLY A 15 -13.84 -8.92 2.48
CA GLY A 15 -12.91 -8.82 1.35
C GLY A 15 -13.13 -7.61 0.46
N LEU A 16 -14.05 -6.70 0.81
CA LEU A 16 -14.47 -5.60 -0.07
C LEU A 16 -13.75 -4.28 0.22
N TYR A 17 -13.37 -4.04 1.48
CA TYR A 17 -12.76 -2.77 1.91
C TYR A 17 -11.39 -2.99 2.52
N LEU A 18 -10.50 -2.03 2.30
CA LEU A 18 -9.22 -1.97 3.01
C LEU A 18 -9.48 -1.52 4.45
N MET A 19 -8.93 -2.21 5.43
CA MET A 19 -9.02 -1.84 6.85
C MET A 19 -7.73 -1.18 7.30
N CYS A 20 -7.81 -0.18 8.17
CA CYS A 20 -6.67 0.31 8.93
C CYS A 20 -6.55 -0.46 10.24
N ALA A 21 -5.46 -1.20 10.40
CA ALA A 21 -5.16 -2.00 11.58
C ALA A 21 -5.15 -1.23 12.91
N THR A 22 -4.80 0.06 12.89
CA THR A 22 -4.62 0.82 14.12
C THR A 22 -5.95 1.25 14.75
N HIS A 23 -6.92 1.71 13.95
CA HIS A 23 -8.14 2.34 14.47
C HIS A 23 -9.42 1.94 13.72
N GLY A 24 -9.35 0.94 12.83
CA GLY A 24 -10.52 0.33 12.20
C GLY A 24 -11.25 1.21 11.17
N ALA A 25 -10.59 2.24 10.61
CA ALA A 25 -11.13 2.94 9.45
C ALA A 25 -11.18 1.99 8.24
N ILE A 26 -12.23 2.08 7.43
CA ILE A 26 -12.39 1.26 6.22
C ILE A 26 -12.47 2.13 4.97
N TYR A 27 -11.77 1.70 3.93
CA TYR A 27 -11.56 2.46 2.70
C TYR A 27 -12.00 1.67 1.46
N ALA A 28 -12.67 2.36 0.54
CA ALA A 28 -12.97 1.80 -0.78
C ALA A 28 -11.66 1.64 -1.58
N PRO A 29 -11.31 0.46 -2.09
CA PRO A 29 -9.99 0.20 -2.70
C PRO A 29 -9.78 0.94 -4.03
N ASP A 30 -10.84 1.16 -4.79
CA ASP A 30 -10.82 1.82 -6.10
C ASP A 30 -10.52 3.31 -6.05
N THR A 31 -10.95 3.99 -4.99
CA THR A 31 -10.83 5.44 -4.85
C THR A 31 -10.01 5.86 -3.63
N GLY A 32 -9.80 4.95 -2.67
CA GLY A 32 -9.20 5.24 -1.37
C GLY A 32 -10.12 5.99 -0.40
N LYS A 33 -11.40 6.23 -0.72
CA LYS A 33 -12.31 7.03 0.13
C LYS A 33 -12.55 6.30 1.46
N CYS A 34 -12.43 7.00 2.59
CA CYS A 34 -12.91 6.50 3.87
C CYS A 34 -14.44 6.41 3.84
N VAL A 35 -14.97 5.20 3.97
CA VAL A 35 -16.42 4.92 3.96
C VAL A 35 -16.95 4.55 5.35
N GLY A 36 -16.06 4.42 6.34
CA GLY A 36 -16.44 4.16 7.72
C GLY A 36 -15.27 4.31 8.70
N GLY A 37 -15.59 4.54 9.97
CA GLY A 37 -14.61 4.65 11.06
C GLY A 37 -14.06 6.07 11.33
N PRO A 38 -12.97 6.19 12.10
CA PRO A 38 -12.50 7.46 12.67
C PRO A 38 -11.99 8.50 11.65
N CYS A 39 -11.56 8.08 10.46
CA CYS A 39 -10.98 8.96 9.44
C CYS A 39 -12.04 9.66 8.56
N ARG A 40 -13.17 10.10 9.14
CA ARG A 40 -14.35 10.58 8.40
C ARG A 40 -14.01 11.65 7.37
N GLY A 41 -14.31 11.36 6.10
CA GLY A 41 -14.07 12.27 4.96
C GLY A 41 -12.64 12.25 4.40
N GLY A 42 -11.71 11.53 5.05
CA GLY A 42 -10.36 11.32 4.56
C GLY A 42 -10.28 10.35 3.37
N ARG A 43 -9.09 10.27 2.78
CA ARG A 43 -8.82 9.39 1.63
C ARG A 43 -7.37 8.91 1.68
N LEU A 44 -7.12 7.67 1.27
CA LEU A 44 -5.79 7.16 0.98
C LEU A 44 -5.25 7.79 -0.32
N ARG A 45 -3.96 8.09 -0.36
CA ARG A 45 -3.32 8.50 -1.60
C ARG A 45 -3.16 7.28 -2.52
N PRO A 46 -3.57 7.34 -3.80
CA PRO A 46 -3.33 6.26 -4.74
C PRO A 46 -1.83 6.12 -5.01
N VAL A 47 -1.40 4.87 -5.22
CA VAL A 47 -0.05 4.54 -5.69
C VAL A 47 -0.19 4.06 -7.12
N GLU A 48 0.50 4.72 -8.04
CA GLU A 48 0.50 4.30 -9.44
C GLU A 48 1.33 3.01 -9.57
N VAL A 49 0.80 2.05 -10.33
CA VAL A 49 1.42 0.74 -10.52
C VAL A 49 1.43 0.35 -11.98
N ASP A 50 2.42 -0.46 -12.35
CA ASP A 50 2.60 -1.02 -13.67
C ASP A 50 2.90 -2.52 -13.57
N GLU A 51 2.19 -3.34 -14.35
CA GLU A 51 2.31 -4.79 -14.34
C GLU A 51 3.15 -5.23 -15.55
N ARG A 52 4.25 -5.94 -15.31
CA ARG A 52 5.22 -6.31 -16.35
C ARG A 52 5.58 -7.78 -16.25
N ASP A 53 5.83 -8.39 -17.42
CA ASP A 53 6.45 -9.71 -17.49
C ASP A 53 7.97 -9.58 -17.24
N MET A 54 8.48 -10.38 -16.31
CA MET A 54 9.88 -10.47 -15.89
C MET A 54 10.40 -11.91 -16.11
N PRO A 55 11.73 -12.15 -16.09
CA PRO A 55 12.28 -13.49 -16.29
C PRO A 55 11.78 -14.56 -15.30
N ASP A 56 11.39 -14.15 -14.09
CA ASP A 56 10.89 -15.00 -13.01
C ASP A 56 9.35 -15.08 -12.93
N GLY A 57 8.64 -14.39 -13.83
CA GLY A 57 7.18 -14.36 -13.88
C GLY A 57 6.64 -12.95 -14.00
N ARG A 58 5.36 -12.77 -13.71
CA ARG A 58 4.74 -11.44 -13.77
C ARG A 58 4.91 -10.72 -12.43
N ALA A 59 5.27 -9.44 -12.49
CA ALA A 59 5.48 -8.60 -11.32
C ALA A 59 4.71 -7.28 -11.43
N VAL A 60 4.29 -6.74 -10.28
CA VAL A 60 3.68 -5.43 -10.15
C VAL A 60 4.72 -4.47 -9.56
N PHE A 61 5.00 -3.38 -10.28
CA PHE A 61 5.90 -2.32 -9.87
C PHE A 61 5.11 -1.10 -9.46
N TRP A 62 5.41 -0.52 -8.31
CA TRP A 62 4.93 0.83 -8.00
C TRP A 62 5.82 1.88 -8.67
N LEU A 63 5.22 2.97 -9.12
CA LEU A 63 5.92 4.07 -9.79
C LEU A 63 6.20 5.20 -8.79
N PRO A 64 7.44 5.72 -8.72
CA PRO A 64 7.74 6.87 -7.89
C PRO A 64 7.01 8.14 -8.33
N ASP A 65 6.70 8.99 -7.37
CA ASP A 65 6.12 10.32 -7.60
C ASP A 65 6.85 11.39 -6.75
N ALA A 66 6.26 12.59 -6.64
CA ALA A 66 6.84 13.67 -5.87
C ALA A 66 7.02 13.32 -4.38
N ASP A 67 6.08 12.55 -3.82
CA ASP A 67 5.95 12.22 -2.40
C ASP A 67 6.38 10.78 -2.07
N LEU A 68 6.37 9.87 -3.06
CA LEU A 68 6.75 8.46 -2.93
C LEU A 68 8.01 8.18 -3.72
N ARG A 69 9.12 7.95 -3.01
CA ARG A 69 10.43 7.65 -3.63
C ARG A 69 11.03 6.37 -3.06
N PRO A 70 11.84 5.65 -3.85
CA PRO A 70 12.54 4.48 -3.33
C PRO A 70 13.43 4.93 -2.18
N ALA A 71 13.47 4.14 -1.11
CA ALA A 71 14.53 4.32 -0.13
C ALA A 71 15.86 4.21 -0.88
N ALA A 72 16.73 5.21 -0.73
CA ALA A 72 18.07 5.14 -1.33
C ALA A 72 18.73 3.85 -0.86
N SER A 73 19.10 2.97 -1.80
CA SER A 73 19.84 1.78 -1.47
C SER A 73 21.19 2.20 -0.92
N THR A 74 21.45 2.03 0.36
CA THR A 74 22.82 2.06 0.89
C THR A 74 23.57 0.94 0.17
N PRO A 75 24.62 1.21 -0.62
CA PRO A 75 25.45 0.14 -1.17
C PRO A 75 26.05 -0.65 0.00
N PRO A 76 26.19 -1.98 -0.10
CA PRO A 76 26.82 -2.76 0.95
C PRO A 76 28.20 -2.17 1.24
N ALA A 77 28.53 -2.00 2.53
CA ALA A 77 29.86 -1.55 2.92
C ALA A 77 30.90 -2.51 2.32
N THR A 78 31.76 -2.01 1.45
CA THR A 78 32.94 -2.73 0.97
C THR A 78 33.78 -3.11 2.19
N THR A 79 33.79 -4.40 2.52
CA THR A 79 34.77 -4.96 3.46
C THR A 79 36.03 -5.23 2.65
N ASP A 80 37.13 -4.59 3.06
CA ASP A 80 38.50 -4.79 2.55
C ASP A 80 39.03 -6.16 2.97
#